data_AF-A0A372BR88-F1
#
_entry.id   AF-A0A372BR88-F1
#
_cell.length_a   1.000
_cell.length_b   1.000
_cell.length_c   1.000
_cell.angle_alpha   90.00
_cell.angle_beta   90.00
_cell.angle_gamma   90.00
#
_symmetry.space_group_name_H-M   'P 1'
#
loop_
_entity.id
_entity.type
_entity.pdbx_description
1 polymer ?
#
loop_
_entity_poly.entity_id
_entity_poly.type
_entity_poly.pdbx_seq_one_letter_code
_entity_poly.pdbx_strand_id
1 'polypeptide(L)'
;MFMKKSLVQSLSLVLLMSMATVGFAADKKKTAEKKTENENVVEVTPQQTITPEELAAIQVLSEICPSLIGKKDADFAQGYERLVKDYLPNEADPVAALEKRAKDKSFKKVLKEARNDAKAAGNEQNTLVCQDVKAYQSQN
;
A
#
# COMPACT_ATOMS: atom_id res chain seq x y z
N MET A 1 34.83 -36.47 -27.16
CA MET A 1 33.39 -36.70 -27.40
C MET A 1 32.76 -35.35 -27.71
N PHE A 2 32.40 -35.08 -28.97
CA PHE A 2 31.03 -35.13 -29.51
C PHE A 2 30.06 -34.20 -28.73
N MET A 3 29.26 -33.29 -29.29
CA MET A 3 29.08 -32.69 -30.61
C MET A 3 28.02 -31.58 -30.38
N LYS A 4 28.02 -30.52 -31.21
CA LYS A 4 26.98 -29.47 -31.27
C LYS A 4 25.59 -30.04 -31.57
N LYS A 5 24.51 -29.38 -31.09
CA LYS A 5 23.35 -28.92 -31.90
C LYS A 5 22.30 -28.18 -31.05
N SER A 6 21.88 -27.02 -31.56
CA SER A 6 20.68 -26.26 -31.20
C SER A 6 19.41 -27.12 -31.18
N LEU A 7 18.37 -26.65 -30.50
CA LEU A 7 17.02 -26.54 -31.07
C LEU A 7 16.13 -25.71 -30.14
N VAL A 8 15.65 -24.59 -30.69
CA VAL A 8 14.53 -23.80 -30.24
C VAL A 8 13.30 -24.70 -30.25
N GLN A 9 12.55 -24.77 -29.14
CA GLN A 9 11.20 -25.30 -29.18
C GLN A 9 10.29 -24.47 -28.26
N SER A 10 9.74 -23.43 -28.87
CA SER A 10 8.56 -22.70 -28.44
C SER A 10 7.38 -23.66 -28.27
N LEU A 11 6.77 -23.67 -27.08
CA LEU A 11 5.47 -24.29 -26.84
C LEU A 11 4.48 -23.21 -26.41
N SER A 12 3.47 -23.07 -27.25
CA SER A 12 2.49 -22.00 -27.31
C SER A 12 1.53 -22.00 -26.13
N LEU A 13 1.41 -20.85 -25.44
CA LEU A 13 0.21 -20.55 -24.66
C LEU A 13 -0.81 -19.89 -25.58
N VAL A 14 -1.84 -20.64 -25.96
CA VAL A 14 -3.08 -20.08 -26.48
C VAL A 14 -4.17 -20.44 -25.48
N LEU A 15 -4.47 -19.50 -24.58
CA LEU A 15 -5.69 -19.55 -23.77
C LEU A 15 -6.55 -18.37 -24.20
N LEU A 16 -7.47 -18.63 -25.13
CA LEU A 16 -8.54 -17.71 -25.50
C LEU A 16 -9.56 -17.70 -24.35
N MET A 17 -9.57 -16.64 -23.55
CA MET A 17 -10.73 -16.32 -22.71
C MET A 17 -11.68 -15.42 -23.50
N SER A 18 -12.83 -15.99 -23.84
CA SER A 18 -13.97 -15.33 -24.45
C SER A 18 -14.53 -14.27 -23.51
N MET A 19 -14.51 -13.00 -23.93
CA MET A 19 -15.26 -11.93 -23.26
C MET A 19 -16.75 -12.10 -23.60
N ALA A 20 -17.56 -12.49 -22.61
CA ALA A 20 -19.01 -12.36 -22.69
C ALA A 20 -19.38 -10.90 -22.42
N THR A 21 -19.67 -10.14 -23.48
CA THR A 21 -20.34 -8.85 -23.39
C THR A 21 -21.81 -9.08 -23.06
N VAL A 22 -22.23 -8.81 -21.82
CA VAL A 22 -23.64 -8.60 -21.51
C VAL A 22 -24.04 -7.21 -22.02
N GLY A 23 -24.69 -7.19 -23.18
CA GLY A 23 -25.36 -6.02 -23.71
C GLY A 23 -26.64 -5.75 -22.92
N PHE A 24 -26.78 -4.54 -22.40
CA PHE A 24 -28.08 -4.00 -22.01
C PHE A 24 -28.77 -3.43 -23.25
N ALA A 25 -29.96 -3.95 -23.50
CA ALA A 25 -30.82 -3.56 -24.59
C ALA A 25 -31.30 -2.11 -24.45
N ALA A 26 -31.51 -1.50 -25.62
CA ALA A 26 -31.93 -0.14 -25.84
C ALA A 26 -33.35 0.17 -25.33
N ASP A 27 -33.52 1.36 -24.77
CA ASP A 27 -34.77 2.11 -24.90
C ASP A 27 -34.50 3.43 -25.61
N LYS A 28 -35.29 3.73 -26.63
CA LYS A 28 -35.06 4.82 -27.58
C LYS A 28 -35.76 6.12 -27.13
N LYS A 29 -35.06 7.23 -27.39
CA LYS A 29 -35.56 8.52 -27.91
C LYS A 29 -35.77 9.66 -26.89
N LYS A 30 -34.82 10.60 -26.88
CA LYS A 30 -35.00 11.92 -27.51
C LYS A 30 -33.65 12.64 -27.71
N THR A 31 -33.35 12.95 -28.97
CA THR A 31 -32.26 13.82 -29.41
C THR A 31 -32.47 15.25 -28.92
N ALA A 32 -31.44 15.84 -28.34
CA ALA A 32 -31.16 17.27 -28.38
C ALA A 32 -29.65 17.48 -28.26
N GLU A 33 -28.98 17.68 -29.39
CA GLU A 33 -27.65 18.28 -29.44
C GLU A 33 -27.74 19.73 -28.95
N LYS A 34 -26.91 20.12 -27.97
CA LYS A 34 -26.29 21.46 -27.98
C LYS A 34 -25.12 21.57 -26.99
N LYS A 35 -23.94 21.68 -27.58
CA LYS A 35 -22.88 22.68 -27.30
C LYS A 35 -22.04 22.60 -26.02
N THR A 36 -20.74 22.54 -26.31
CA THR A 36 -19.70 23.47 -25.85
C THR A 36 -18.93 23.04 -24.61
N GLU A 37 -17.69 22.62 -24.88
CA GLU A 37 -16.47 23.05 -24.20
C GLU A 37 -16.58 23.21 -22.68
N ASN A 38 -16.20 22.17 -21.93
CA ASN A 38 -15.01 22.31 -21.13
C ASN A 38 -14.22 20.99 -21.22
N GLU A 39 -12.99 21.08 -21.72
CA GLU A 39 -11.96 20.12 -21.35
C GLU A 39 -11.43 20.63 -20.01
N ASN A 40 -12.19 20.45 -18.94
CA ASN A 40 -11.56 20.42 -17.63
C ASN A 40 -10.82 19.08 -17.59
N VAL A 41 -9.54 19.11 -18.00
CA VAL A 41 -8.58 18.11 -17.55
C VAL A 41 -8.60 18.22 -16.04
N VAL A 42 -9.49 17.47 -15.41
CA VAL A 42 -9.49 17.25 -13.98
C VAL A 42 -8.12 16.67 -13.73
N GLU A 43 -7.24 17.49 -13.16
CA GLU A 43 -5.94 17.06 -12.69
C GLU A 43 -6.21 15.93 -11.69
N VAL A 44 -6.06 14.69 -12.16
CA VAL A 44 -6.17 13.48 -11.34
C VAL A 44 -4.89 13.38 -10.53
N THR A 45 -4.66 14.35 -9.66
CA THR A 45 -3.70 14.19 -8.56
C THR A 45 -4.56 13.81 -7.36
N PRO A 46 -4.85 12.53 -7.13
CA PRO A 46 -5.49 12.13 -5.89
C PRO A 46 -4.55 12.55 -4.76
N GLN A 47 -4.89 13.61 -4.03
CA GLN A 47 -4.28 13.86 -2.74
C GLN A 47 -4.72 12.69 -1.87
N GLN A 48 -3.88 11.65 -1.78
CA GLN A 48 -4.15 10.49 -0.96
C GLN A 48 -4.27 10.99 0.49
N THR A 49 -5.49 11.05 1.00
CA THR A 49 -5.75 11.44 2.37
C THR A 49 -5.31 10.30 3.27
N ILE A 50 -4.21 10.48 3.98
CA ILE A 50 -3.72 9.50 4.95
C ILE A 50 -4.79 9.24 6.02
N THR A 51 -5.17 7.98 6.16
CA THR A 51 -6.23 7.54 7.08
C THR A 51 -5.69 7.26 8.48
N PRO A 52 -6.52 7.37 9.54
CA PRO A 52 -6.14 6.95 10.88
C PRO A 52 -5.72 5.48 10.97
N GLU A 53 -6.32 4.61 10.16
CA GLU A 53 -6.03 3.18 10.09
C GLU A 53 -4.62 2.92 9.55
N GLU A 54 -4.18 3.64 8.50
CA GLU A 54 -2.81 3.54 7.98
C GLU A 54 -1.78 3.98 9.03
N LEU A 55 -2.03 5.11 9.70
CA LEU A 55 -1.15 5.57 10.78
C LEU A 55 -1.13 4.59 11.96
N ALA A 56 -2.26 3.97 12.28
CA ALA A 56 -2.35 2.97 13.33
C ALA A 56 -1.55 1.71 12.98
N ALA A 57 -1.63 1.24 11.73
CA ALA A 57 -0.83 0.13 11.23
C ALA A 57 0.66 0.45 11.34
N ILE A 58 1.10 1.63 10.91
CA ILE A 58 2.49 2.09 11.03
C ILE A 58 2.92 2.09 12.51
N GLN A 59 2.12 2.67 13.42
CA GLN A 59 2.44 2.69 14.84
C GLN A 59 2.66 1.28 15.42
N VAL A 60 1.86 0.29 15.01
CA VAL A 60 1.99 -1.11 15.46
C VAL A 60 3.33 -1.71 15.03
N LEU A 61 3.92 -1.31 13.90
CA LEU A 61 5.23 -1.79 13.47
C LEU A 61 6.31 -1.45 14.50
N SER A 62 6.29 -0.24 15.08
CA SER A 62 7.21 0.11 16.17
C SER A 62 7.02 -0.72 17.45
N GLU A 63 5.81 -1.26 17.68
CA GLU A 63 5.49 -2.04 18.87
C GLU A 63 5.99 -3.49 18.74
N ILE A 64 5.86 -4.08 17.55
CA ILE A 64 6.13 -5.52 17.34
C ILE A 64 7.50 -5.81 16.75
N CYS A 65 8.00 -4.98 15.83
CA CYS A 65 9.21 -5.28 15.07
C CYS A 65 10.47 -5.41 15.92
N PRO A 66 10.74 -4.57 16.94
CA PRO A 66 11.91 -4.75 17.80
C PRO A 66 11.99 -6.13 18.47
N SER A 67 10.85 -6.80 18.70
CA SER A 67 10.82 -8.16 19.24
C SER A 67 11.04 -9.25 18.20
N LEU A 68 10.74 -8.97 16.93
CA LEU A 68 10.77 -9.93 15.82
C LEU A 68 12.12 -9.94 15.08
N ILE A 69 12.74 -8.77 14.92
CA ILE A 69 13.99 -8.63 14.13
C ILE A 69 15.21 -8.22 14.98
N GLY A 70 15.02 -7.90 16.26
CA GLY A 70 16.10 -7.56 17.20
C GLY A 70 15.88 -6.22 17.92
N LYS A 71 16.00 -6.24 19.25
CA LYS A 71 15.87 -5.05 20.09
C LYS A 71 17.11 -4.18 19.84
N LYS A 72 16.98 -3.08 19.09
CA LYS A 72 18.04 -2.15 18.63
C LYS A 72 18.58 -2.39 17.21
N ASP A 73 17.73 -2.83 16.30
CA ASP A 73 18.06 -2.79 14.87
C ASP A 73 18.03 -1.32 14.36
N ALA A 74 19.20 -0.77 14.05
CA ALA A 74 19.34 0.63 13.62
C ALA A 74 18.77 0.87 12.21
N ASP A 75 18.84 -0.13 11.32
CA ASP A 75 18.31 -0.02 9.97
C ASP A 75 16.77 0.03 10.01
N PHE A 76 16.15 -0.77 10.91
CA PHE A 76 14.72 -0.65 11.17
C PHE A 76 14.34 0.73 11.68
N ALA A 77 15.07 1.28 12.65
CA ALA A 77 14.76 2.61 13.17
C ALA A 77 14.80 3.68 12.06
N GLN A 78 15.81 3.64 11.19
CA GLN A 78 15.93 4.56 10.06
C GLN A 78 14.85 4.35 9.00
N GLY A 79 14.54 3.09 8.66
CA GLY A 79 13.48 2.76 7.72
C GLY A 79 12.11 3.17 8.22
N TYR A 80 11.85 2.97 9.52
CA TYR A 80 10.64 3.41 10.20
C TYR A 80 10.52 4.93 10.20
N GLU A 81 11.59 5.68 10.49
CA GLU A 81 11.58 7.15 10.44
C GLU A 81 11.22 7.67 9.05
N ARG A 82 11.81 7.10 7.98
CA ARG A 82 11.46 7.41 6.59
C ARG A 82 10.00 7.11 6.28
N LEU A 83 9.51 5.93 6.69
CA LEU A 83 8.12 5.54 6.50
C LEU A 83 7.16 6.52 7.19
N VAL A 84 7.41 6.87 8.45
CA VAL A 84 6.53 7.80 9.17
C VAL A 84 6.61 9.20 8.55
N LYS A 85 7.77 9.64 8.05
CA LYS A 85 7.90 10.92 7.35
C LYS A 85 7.06 10.97 6.08
N ASP A 86 6.98 9.87 5.32
CA ASP A 86 6.18 9.83 4.09
C ASP A 86 4.68 9.95 4.36
N TYR A 87 4.22 9.45 5.51
CA TYR A 87 2.82 9.53 5.93
C TYR A 87 2.49 10.79 6.75
N LEU A 88 3.51 11.48 7.29
CA LEU A 88 3.38 12.72 8.06
C LEU A 88 4.42 13.77 7.58
N PRO A 89 4.40 14.17 6.29
CA PRO A 89 5.46 14.98 5.70
C PRO A 89 5.58 16.38 6.29
N ASN A 90 4.49 16.90 6.86
CA ASN A 90 4.43 18.24 7.43
C ASN A 90 4.79 18.31 8.92
N GLU A 91 4.98 17.16 9.57
CA GLU A 91 5.41 17.12 10.97
C GLU A 91 6.92 17.33 11.08
N ALA A 92 7.34 18.14 12.07
CA ALA A 92 8.75 18.40 12.34
C ALA A 92 9.44 17.16 12.93
N ASP A 93 8.74 16.43 13.80
CA ASP A 93 9.13 15.13 14.33
C ASP A 93 7.95 14.16 14.07
N PRO A 94 7.94 13.48 12.91
CA PRO A 94 6.79 12.68 12.48
C PRO A 94 6.61 11.44 13.37
N VAL A 95 7.71 10.86 13.89
CA VAL A 95 7.66 9.73 14.82
C VAL A 95 7.04 10.15 16.14
N ALA A 96 7.52 11.24 16.76
CA ALA A 96 6.94 11.72 18.02
C ALA A 96 5.48 12.18 17.84
N ALA A 97 5.12 12.76 16.70
CA ALA A 97 3.75 13.12 16.38
C ALA A 97 2.83 11.89 16.32
N LEU A 98 3.28 10.80 15.67
CA LEU A 98 2.54 9.53 15.61
C LEU A 98 2.41 8.89 17.00
N GLU A 99 3.48 8.85 17.79
CA GLU A 99 3.46 8.33 19.16
C GLU A 99 2.52 9.13 20.08
N LYS A 100 2.44 10.45 19.89
CA LYS A 100 1.50 11.31 20.60
C LYS A 100 0.08 10.97 20.19
N ARG A 101 -0.21 10.85 18.89
CA ARG A 101 -1.51 10.47 18.35
C ARG A 101 -1.96 9.09 18.86
N ALA A 102 -1.04 8.15 19.03
CA ALA A 102 -1.31 6.83 19.62
C ALA A 102 -1.97 6.88 21.02
N LYS A 103 -1.79 8.00 21.73
CA LYS A 103 -2.35 8.23 23.09
C LYS A 103 -3.74 8.87 23.05
N ASP A 104 -4.18 9.41 21.91
CA ASP A 104 -5.47 10.07 21.74
C ASP A 104 -6.64 9.08 21.82
N LYS A 105 -7.74 9.50 22.47
CA LYS A 105 -8.89 8.62 22.71
C LYS A 105 -9.54 8.13 21.42
N SER A 106 -9.65 8.99 20.40
CA SER A 106 -10.22 8.65 19.09
C SER A 106 -9.35 7.65 18.34
N PHE A 107 -8.02 7.77 18.45
CA PHE A 107 -7.07 6.92 17.74
C PHE A 107 -6.92 5.54 18.38
N LYS A 108 -7.14 5.41 19.70
CA LYS A 108 -7.05 4.12 20.40
C LYS A 108 -7.96 3.03 19.83
N LYS A 109 -9.09 3.39 19.21
CA LYS A 109 -9.99 2.41 18.58
C LYS A 109 -9.31 1.75 17.39
N VAL A 110 -8.85 2.54 16.42
CA VAL A 110 -8.17 2.04 15.21
C VAL A 110 -6.82 1.40 15.55
N LEU A 111 -6.11 1.89 16.57
CA LEU A 111 -4.89 1.27 17.07
C LEU A 111 -5.13 -0.12 17.65
N LYS A 112 -6.27 -0.34 18.32
CA LYS A 112 -6.63 -1.67 18.81
C LYS A 112 -6.91 -2.63 17.67
N GLU A 113 -7.58 -2.17 16.62
CA GLU A 113 -7.86 -2.96 15.42
C GLU A 113 -6.55 -3.36 14.72
N ALA A 114 -5.66 -2.41 14.44
CA ALA A 114 -4.35 -2.67 13.85
C ALA A 114 -3.50 -3.67 14.66
N ARG A 115 -3.54 -3.60 16.00
CA ARG A 115 -2.87 -4.59 16.87
C ARG A 115 -3.47 -5.99 16.75
N ASN A 116 -4.79 -6.08 16.62
CA ASN A 116 -5.47 -7.36 16.42
C ASN A 116 -5.12 -7.96 15.06
N ASP A 117 -5.04 -7.13 14.02
CA ASP A 117 -4.67 -7.55 12.67
C ASP A 117 -3.23 -8.06 12.63
N ALA A 118 -2.29 -7.33 13.23
CA ALA A 118 -0.91 -7.81 13.39
C ALA A 118 -0.86 -9.13 14.18
N LYS A 119 -1.62 -9.24 15.27
CA LYS A 119 -1.69 -10.50 16.04
C LYS A 119 -2.25 -11.66 15.19
N ALA A 120 -3.27 -11.41 14.39
CA ALA A 120 -3.89 -12.41 13.52
C ALA A 120 -2.97 -12.84 12.37
N ALA A 121 -2.15 -11.91 11.85
CA ALA A 121 -1.14 -12.20 10.83
C ALA A 121 -0.06 -13.15 11.37
N GLY A 122 0.32 -13.04 12.64
CA GLY A 122 1.30 -13.92 13.27
C GLY A 122 2.76 -13.51 13.04
N ASN A 123 3.67 -14.11 13.79
CA ASN A 123 5.07 -13.64 13.85
C ASN A 123 5.80 -13.74 12.51
N GLU A 124 5.55 -14.78 11.72
CA GLU A 124 6.24 -15.01 10.46
C GLU A 124 5.92 -13.88 9.45
N GLN A 125 4.64 -13.62 9.25
CA GLN A 125 4.14 -12.56 8.36
C GLN A 125 4.60 -11.19 8.84
N ASN A 126 4.48 -10.89 10.13
CA ASN A 126 4.96 -9.62 10.67
C ASN A 126 6.48 -9.47 10.52
N THR A 127 7.25 -10.55 10.65
CA THR A 127 8.71 -10.48 10.47
C THR A 127 9.07 -10.04 9.06
N LEU A 128 8.36 -10.52 8.03
CA LEU A 128 8.56 -10.08 6.64
C LEU A 128 8.27 -8.58 6.50
N VAL A 129 7.15 -8.10 7.04
CA VAL A 129 6.82 -6.66 7.03
C VAL A 129 7.88 -5.84 7.76
N CYS A 130 8.41 -6.33 8.89
CA CYS A 130 9.49 -5.66 9.61
C CYS A 130 10.79 -5.59 8.78
N GLN A 131 11.09 -6.60 7.97
CA GLN A 131 12.22 -6.57 7.03
C GLN A 131 11.98 -5.56 5.91
N ASP A 132 10.75 -5.44 5.41
CA ASP A 132 10.38 -4.44 4.41
C ASP A 132 10.54 -3.01 4.98
N VAL A 133 10.09 -2.78 6.22
CA VAL A 133 10.30 -1.49 6.90
C VAL A 133 11.78 -1.21 7.08
N LYS A 134 12.57 -2.21 7.49
CA LYS A 134 14.03 -2.09 7.61
C LYS A 134 14.69 -1.68 6.28
N ALA A 135 14.21 -2.21 5.16
CA ALA A 135 14.71 -1.87 3.82
C ALA A 135 14.05 -0.62 3.22
N TYR A 136 13.09 0.00 3.90
CA TYR A 136 12.23 1.04 3.34
C TYR A 136 13.03 2.24 2.82
N GLN A 137 12.72 2.63 1.59
CA GLN A 137 13.19 3.85 0.93
C GLN A 137 12.00 4.77 0.71
N SER A 138 12.20 6.06 1.01
CA SER A 138 11.16 7.07 0.88
C SER A 138 10.65 7.15 -0.56
N GLN A 139 9.34 7.35 -0.69
CA GLN A 139 8.62 7.45 -1.96
C GLN A 139 8.27 8.90 -2.31
N ASN A 140 8.60 9.86 -1.44
CA ASN A 140 8.21 11.26 -1.53
C ASN A 140 9.39 12.21 -1.77
#